data_AF-A0A178Y7A3-F1
#
_entry.id   AF-A0A178Y7A3-F1
#
_cell.length_a   1.000
_cell.length_b   1.000
_cell.length_c   1.000
_cell.angle_alpha   90.00
_cell.angle_beta   90.00
_cell.angle_gamma   90.00
#
_symmetry.space_group_name_H-M   'P 1'
#
loop_
_entity.id
_entity.type
_entity.pdbx_description
1 polymer ?
#
loop_
_entity_poly.entity_id
_entity_poly.type
_entity_poly.pdbx_seq_one_letter_code
_entity_poly.pdbx_strand_id
1 'polypeptide(L)'
;MAKVQNTTATVSRREMLAGALGAASAAAALSVSPPAAAADKVKPSTTEGARTMGSRITTRDGVEIYYKDWGPKDGPVVVLSHGWPLSSDSWEAQAFHLANNGFRVVTHDRRGHGRSSQPWDGNDMDHYADDLADLIEQLDLKGIFLAGFSTGGGEIARYIGRHGTSRVAKAGLISAVPPLMVKTDKNPGGLPKDVFDGLQAASLADRSQLYKDIASGPFFGFNRPGAKPSQGMIDSFWLQGMTAGHKNTYDSIVAFSQTDFTEDLKKFDVPTLIIHGDDDQIVPIDAAARAAGKLIPHAELKVYPGAPHGITDTHKEQLNKDLLEFARS
;
A
#
# COMPACT_ATOMS: atom_id res chain seq x y z
N MET A 1 -17.17 17.83 69.15
CA MET A 1 -15.88 17.76 69.90
C MET A 1 -15.25 16.39 69.67
N ALA A 2 -13.92 16.24 69.84
CA ALA A 2 -13.04 15.04 69.81
C ALA A 2 -13.47 13.79 68.97
N LYS A 3 -12.72 13.28 67.97
CA LYS A 3 -11.30 12.83 67.84
C LYS A 3 -10.88 11.56 68.61
N VAL A 4 -10.61 10.50 67.84
CA VAL A 4 -9.61 9.39 67.93
C VAL A 4 -9.52 8.84 66.48
N GLN A 5 -8.44 8.67 65.67
CA GLN A 5 -6.95 8.67 65.74
C GLN A 5 -6.28 7.38 66.26
N ASN A 6 -5.35 6.70 65.55
CA ASN A 6 -4.63 6.95 64.28
C ASN A 6 -4.95 5.83 63.22
N THR A 7 -4.13 5.28 62.30
CA THR A 7 -2.66 5.30 62.01
C THR A 7 -2.35 4.94 60.53
N THR A 8 -1.11 5.21 60.09
CA THR A 8 -0.45 4.85 58.81
C THR A 8 0.26 3.47 58.90
N ALA A 9 1.00 2.90 57.94
CA ALA A 9 1.75 3.44 56.79
C ALA A 9 2.01 2.42 55.63
N THR A 10 2.79 2.85 54.62
CA THR A 10 3.20 2.14 53.38
C THR A 10 4.66 1.60 53.45
N VAL A 11 5.29 1.27 52.28
CA VAL A 11 6.73 0.91 52.04
C VAL A 11 7.06 -0.60 52.19
N SER A 12 7.89 -1.28 51.36
CA SER A 12 8.31 -1.10 49.94
C SER A 12 9.00 -2.37 49.38
N ARG A 13 9.52 -2.34 48.14
CA ARG A 13 10.36 -3.41 47.53
C ARG A 13 11.77 -3.50 48.15
N ARG A 14 12.20 -4.66 48.66
CA ARG A 14 13.49 -5.35 48.33
C ARG A 14 13.73 -6.65 49.12
N GLU A 15 14.44 -7.57 48.48
CA GLU A 15 15.38 -8.59 49.03
C GLU A 15 14.97 -9.57 50.14
N MET A 16 15.08 -10.87 49.84
CA MET A 16 15.81 -11.85 50.67
C MET A 16 16.42 -12.96 49.79
N LEU A 17 17.32 -13.79 50.36
CA LEU A 17 18.39 -14.52 49.63
C LEU A 17 18.59 -15.99 50.09
N ALA A 18 19.47 -16.71 49.35
CA ALA A 18 19.98 -18.08 49.58
C ALA A 18 18.99 -19.25 49.37
N GLY A 19 19.38 -20.47 49.02
CA GLY A 19 20.69 -21.10 48.66
C GLY A 19 20.42 -22.54 48.13
N ALA A 20 21.36 -23.37 47.68
CA ALA A 20 22.83 -23.27 47.62
C ALA A 20 23.44 -24.19 46.53
N LEU A 21 24.62 -23.77 46.02
CA LEU A 21 25.85 -24.55 45.71
C LEU A 21 25.80 -26.06 45.38
N GLY A 22 26.44 -26.41 44.25
CA GLY A 22 26.93 -27.76 43.90
C GLY A 22 28.12 -27.65 42.93
N ALA A 23 29.22 -28.37 43.19
CA ALA A 23 30.54 -28.07 42.62
C ALA A 23 30.77 -28.54 41.16
N ALA A 24 31.84 -28.03 40.55
CA ALA A 24 32.23 -28.28 39.15
C ALA A 24 33.33 -29.34 38.99
N SER A 25 33.52 -29.81 37.76
CA SER A 25 34.78 -30.36 37.27
C SER A 25 35.01 -29.90 35.82
N ALA A 26 36.27 -29.77 35.42
CA ALA A 26 36.66 -29.26 34.10
C ALA A 26 37.64 -30.21 33.40
N ALA A 27 37.52 -30.32 32.09
CA ALA A 27 38.47 -31.03 31.24
C ALA A 27 38.72 -30.21 29.97
N ALA A 28 39.97 -29.80 29.76
CA ALA A 28 40.41 -29.15 28.54
C ALA A 28 41.12 -30.16 27.64
N ALA A 29 40.75 -30.22 26.36
CA ALA A 29 41.43 -31.01 25.35
C ALA A 29 41.80 -30.10 24.17
N LEU A 30 43.10 -29.98 23.91
CA LEU A 30 43.63 -29.19 22.80
C LEU A 30 43.39 -29.94 21.49
N SER A 31 42.71 -29.30 20.54
CA SER A 31 42.61 -29.75 19.14
C SER A 31 43.34 -28.75 18.24
N VAL A 32 44.33 -29.24 17.49
CA VAL A 32 45.23 -28.42 16.67
C VAL A 32 44.64 -28.25 15.27
N SER A 33 44.44 -27.01 14.83
CA SER A 33 43.99 -26.70 13.48
C SER A 33 45.09 -26.90 12.44
N PRO A 34 44.86 -27.60 11.32
CA PRO A 34 45.78 -27.63 10.18
C PRO A 34 45.79 -26.29 9.43
N PRO A 35 46.86 -25.97 8.68
CA PRO A 35 46.98 -24.70 7.96
C PRO A 35 46.02 -24.60 6.76
N ALA A 36 45.66 -23.37 6.40
CA ALA A 36 44.77 -23.10 5.27
C ALA A 36 45.42 -23.46 3.92
N ALA A 37 44.72 -24.24 3.10
CA ALA A 37 45.04 -24.41 1.69
C ALA A 37 44.62 -23.15 0.91
N ALA A 38 45.47 -22.67 0.00
CA ALA A 38 45.12 -21.58 -0.88
C ALA A 38 44.11 -22.07 -1.94
N ALA A 39 42.92 -21.48 -1.98
CA ALA A 39 41.94 -21.69 -3.04
C ALA A 39 42.16 -20.66 -4.15
N ASP A 40 42.16 -21.11 -5.41
CA ASP A 40 42.35 -20.25 -6.57
C ASP A 40 41.25 -19.20 -6.72
N LYS A 41 41.64 -17.99 -7.16
CA LYS A 41 40.72 -16.87 -7.39
C LYS A 41 39.91 -17.07 -8.67
N VAL A 42 38.87 -17.89 -8.61
CA VAL A 42 37.81 -17.91 -9.63
C VAL A 42 37.16 -16.52 -9.69
N LYS A 43 37.36 -15.80 -10.79
CA LYS A 43 36.59 -14.58 -11.07
C LYS A 43 35.11 -14.96 -11.28
N PRO A 44 34.15 -14.30 -10.62
CA PRO A 44 32.75 -14.41 -11.00
C PRO A 44 32.55 -13.92 -12.44
N SER A 45 31.81 -14.69 -13.24
CA SER A 45 31.39 -14.27 -14.59
C SER A 45 30.29 -13.22 -14.50
N THR A 46 30.41 -12.15 -15.28
CA THR A 46 29.46 -11.02 -15.29
C THR A 46 28.19 -11.34 -16.09
N THR A 47 27.25 -12.07 -15.48
CA THR A 47 25.86 -12.20 -15.95
C THR A 47 24.90 -12.34 -14.77
N GLU A 48 24.71 -11.29 -13.98
CA GLU A 48 23.54 -11.19 -13.09
C GLU A 48 22.33 -10.74 -13.91
N GLY A 49 21.68 -11.70 -14.56
CA GLY A 49 20.25 -11.57 -14.83
C GLY A 49 19.51 -11.58 -13.48
N ALA A 50 18.55 -10.67 -13.31
CA ALA A 50 17.84 -10.48 -12.04
C ALA A 50 17.26 -11.81 -11.52
N ARG A 51 17.74 -12.26 -10.36
CA ARG A 51 17.26 -13.50 -9.73
C ARG A 51 15.95 -13.24 -9.02
N THR A 52 14.83 -13.57 -9.65
CA THR A 52 13.50 -13.63 -9.03
C THR A 52 13.45 -14.74 -7.98
N MET A 53 13.96 -14.43 -6.79
CA MET A 53 14.01 -15.30 -5.61
C MET A 53 12.62 -15.38 -4.94
N GLY A 54 11.66 -15.95 -5.67
CA GLY A 54 10.26 -16.05 -5.26
C GLY A 54 9.49 -14.73 -5.40
N SER A 55 8.58 -14.47 -4.47
CA SER A 55 7.65 -13.32 -4.43
C SER A 55 8.29 -11.95 -4.16
N ARG A 56 9.52 -11.70 -4.65
CA ARG A 56 10.23 -10.42 -4.50
C ARG A 56 11.05 -10.08 -5.74
N ILE A 57 11.16 -8.77 -5.98
CA ILE A 57 12.20 -8.15 -6.81
C ILE A 57 13.12 -7.30 -5.92
N THR A 58 14.25 -6.86 -6.49
CA THR A 58 15.03 -5.74 -5.95
C THR A 58 15.04 -4.62 -6.98
N THR A 59 14.73 -3.40 -6.57
CA THR A 59 14.67 -2.21 -7.44
C THR A 59 16.07 -1.66 -7.76
N ARG A 60 16.12 -0.72 -8.70
CA ARG A 60 17.31 0.05 -9.10
C ARG A 60 18.00 0.80 -7.95
N ASP A 61 17.27 1.14 -6.89
CA ASP A 61 17.77 1.79 -5.66
C ASP A 61 17.92 0.82 -4.46
N GLY A 62 17.73 -0.49 -4.67
CA GLY A 62 17.99 -1.53 -3.66
C GLY A 62 16.84 -1.82 -2.70
N VAL A 63 15.62 -1.34 -2.99
CA VAL A 63 14.40 -1.67 -2.23
C VAL A 63 13.93 -3.07 -2.62
N GLU A 64 13.54 -3.89 -1.64
CA GLU A 64 12.87 -5.17 -1.91
C GLU A 64 11.37 -4.92 -2.03
N ILE A 65 10.80 -5.15 -3.22
CA ILE A 65 9.36 -5.05 -3.46
C ILE A 65 8.76 -6.46 -3.47
N TYR A 66 7.85 -6.74 -2.53
CA TYR A 66 7.07 -7.96 -2.48
C TYR A 66 5.91 -7.92 -3.48
N TYR A 67 5.66 -9.04 -4.15
CA TYR A 67 4.51 -9.19 -5.05
C TYR A 67 3.90 -10.59 -5.03
N LYS A 68 2.60 -10.64 -5.29
CA LYS A 68 1.84 -11.84 -5.64
C LYS A 68 1.65 -11.88 -7.15
N ASP A 69 1.60 -13.08 -7.71
CA ASP A 69 1.38 -13.31 -9.14
C ASP A 69 0.50 -14.56 -9.31
N TRP A 70 -0.81 -14.32 -9.45
CA TRP A 70 -1.90 -15.30 -9.44
C TRP A 70 -2.39 -15.62 -10.86
N GLY A 71 -3.11 -16.73 -11.01
CA GLY A 71 -3.73 -17.13 -12.28
C GLY A 71 -2.76 -17.80 -13.29
N PRO A 72 -3.26 -18.10 -14.52
CA PRO A 72 -2.45 -18.68 -15.59
C PRO A 72 -1.33 -17.72 -16.03
N LYS A 73 -0.12 -18.25 -16.26
CA LYS A 73 1.07 -17.42 -16.53
C LYS A 73 1.14 -16.86 -17.95
N ASP A 74 0.38 -17.46 -18.84
CA ASP A 74 0.11 -17.14 -20.24
C ASP A 74 -1.20 -16.35 -20.44
N GLY A 75 -1.97 -16.11 -19.38
CA GLY A 75 -3.20 -15.32 -19.44
C GLY A 75 -2.96 -13.82 -19.58
N PRO A 76 -3.96 -13.05 -20.08
CA PRO A 76 -3.89 -11.58 -20.13
C PRO A 76 -3.61 -10.99 -18.76
N VAL A 77 -2.74 -9.99 -18.70
CA VAL A 77 -2.15 -9.50 -17.45
C VAL A 77 -2.94 -8.32 -16.87
N VAL A 78 -3.31 -8.42 -15.60
CA VAL A 78 -3.78 -7.30 -14.77
C VAL A 78 -2.73 -7.01 -13.69
N VAL A 79 -2.37 -5.75 -13.51
CA VAL A 79 -1.50 -5.29 -12.42
C VAL A 79 -2.31 -4.38 -11.50
N LEU A 80 -2.37 -4.72 -10.21
CA LEU A 80 -3.16 -3.98 -9.21
C LEU A 80 -2.27 -3.26 -8.18
N SER A 81 -2.47 -1.94 -8.06
CA SER A 81 -1.78 -1.07 -7.08
C SER A 81 -2.70 -0.65 -5.95
N HIS A 82 -2.24 -0.75 -4.70
CA HIS A 82 -3.08 -0.57 -3.50
C HIS A 82 -3.10 0.88 -2.97
N GLY A 83 -4.11 1.19 -2.16
CA GLY A 83 -4.25 2.46 -1.44
C GLY A 83 -3.40 2.53 -0.18
N TRP A 84 -3.27 3.73 0.39
CA TRP A 84 -2.68 3.95 1.71
C TRP A 84 -3.65 3.56 2.84
N PRO A 85 -3.18 3.03 3.99
CA PRO A 85 -1.82 2.55 4.32
C PRO A 85 -1.69 1.03 4.08
N LEU A 86 -2.39 0.49 3.07
CA LEU A 86 -2.68 -0.93 2.93
C LEU A 86 -1.52 -1.74 2.32
N SER A 87 -1.78 -2.98 1.92
CA SER A 87 -0.87 -3.84 1.13
C SER A 87 -1.60 -4.43 -0.08
N SER A 88 -0.93 -5.29 -0.85
CA SER A 88 -1.54 -6.15 -1.87
C SER A 88 -2.55 -7.18 -1.35
N ASP A 89 -2.80 -7.22 -0.04
CA ASP A 89 -3.88 -8.02 0.57
C ASP A 89 -5.25 -7.37 0.34
N SER A 90 -5.32 -6.03 0.33
CA SER A 90 -6.55 -5.27 0.03
C SER A 90 -7.20 -5.57 -1.33
N TRP A 91 -6.46 -6.16 -2.27
CA TRP A 91 -6.94 -6.55 -3.60
C TRP A 91 -7.41 -8.01 -3.72
N GLU A 92 -7.43 -8.79 -2.64
CA GLU A 92 -7.68 -10.24 -2.72
C GLU A 92 -8.97 -10.63 -3.46
N ALA A 93 -10.06 -9.87 -3.26
CA ALA A 93 -11.37 -10.16 -3.86
C ALA A 93 -11.37 -9.98 -5.38
N GLN A 94 -10.72 -8.92 -5.88
CA GLN A 94 -10.59 -8.65 -7.31
C GLN A 94 -9.57 -9.58 -7.94
N ALA A 95 -8.42 -9.79 -7.30
CA ALA A 95 -7.38 -10.66 -7.82
C ALA A 95 -7.85 -12.13 -7.91
N PHE A 96 -8.60 -12.62 -6.91
CA PHE A 96 -9.21 -13.95 -6.95
C PHE A 96 -10.27 -14.05 -8.06
N HIS A 97 -11.13 -13.03 -8.22
CA HIS A 97 -12.16 -13.04 -9.26
C HIS A 97 -11.58 -13.01 -10.69
N LEU A 98 -10.59 -12.17 -10.93
CA LEU A 98 -9.91 -12.04 -12.22
C LEU A 98 -9.08 -13.29 -12.56
N ALA A 99 -8.36 -13.86 -11.59
CA ALA A 99 -7.58 -15.09 -11.78
C ALA A 99 -8.48 -16.29 -12.14
N ASN A 100 -9.62 -16.46 -11.45
CA ASN A 100 -10.63 -17.47 -11.80
C ASN A 100 -11.33 -17.20 -13.15
N ASN A 101 -11.16 -16.01 -13.73
CA ASN A 101 -11.68 -15.62 -15.04
C ASN A 101 -10.63 -15.66 -16.17
N GLY A 102 -9.45 -16.24 -15.90
CA GLY A 102 -8.40 -16.50 -16.89
C GLY A 102 -7.30 -15.45 -16.99
N PHE A 103 -7.29 -14.43 -16.12
CA PHE A 103 -6.25 -13.40 -16.12
C PHE A 103 -5.05 -13.79 -15.26
N ARG A 104 -3.84 -13.41 -15.68
CA ARG A 104 -2.68 -13.35 -14.79
C ARG A 104 -2.82 -12.08 -13.95
N VAL A 105 -2.85 -12.19 -12.62
CA VAL A 105 -3.00 -11.01 -11.74
C VAL A 105 -1.77 -10.82 -10.89
N VAL A 106 -1.06 -9.71 -11.12
CA VAL A 106 0.07 -9.28 -10.29
C VAL A 106 -0.41 -8.20 -9.32
N THR A 107 -0.17 -8.39 -8.04
CA THR A 107 -0.45 -7.39 -6.99
C THR A 107 0.81 -7.20 -6.16
N HIS A 108 1.18 -5.95 -5.86
CA HIS A 108 2.46 -5.67 -5.18
C HIS A 108 2.27 -4.84 -3.93
N ASP A 109 3.20 -4.97 -2.98
CA ASP A 109 3.28 -4.09 -1.81
C ASP A 109 4.23 -2.94 -2.14
N ARG A 110 3.75 -1.70 -2.11
CA ARG A 110 4.57 -0.48 -2.30
C ARG A 110 5.76 -0.45 -1.33
N ARG A 111 6.85 0.26 -1.66
CA ARG A 111 7.96 0.49 -0.72
C ARG A 111 7.44 0.92 0.66
N GLY A 112 7.95 0.29 1.70
CA GLY A 112 7.53 0.53 3.08
C GLY A 112 6.16 -0.02 3.49
N HIS A 113 5.44 -0.73 2.63
CA HIS A 113 4.13 -1.30 2.93
C HIS A 113 4.18 -2.84 2.96
N GLY A 114 3.28 -3.46 3.73
CA GLY A 114 3.14 -4.92 3.80
C GLY A 114 4.44 -5.69 4.08
N ARG A 115 4.94 -6.41 3.07
CA ARG A 115 6.12 -7.29 3.12
C ARG A 115 7.31 -6.79 2.31
N SER A 116 7.21 -5.60 1.71
CA SER A 116 8.32 -4.89 1.07
C SER A 116 9.28 -4.32 2.13
N SER A 117 10.53 -4.02 1.76
CA SER A 117 11.46 -3.38 2.69
C SER A 117 11.00 -1.96 3.05
N GLN A 118 11.47 -1.45 4.18
CA GLN A 118 11.05 -0.17 4.77
C GLN A 118 12.18 0.87 4.65
N PRO A 119 12.44 1.44 3.46
CA PRO A 119 13.44 2.49 3.29
C PRO A 119 13.03 3.75 4.06
N TRP A 120 14.00 4.51 4.57
CA TRP A 120 13.69 5.75 5.28
C TRP A 120 13.22 6.86 4.33
N ASP A 121 13.73 6.88 3.10
CA ASP A 121 13.56 7.96 2.11
C ASP A 121 12.93 7.46 0.80
N GLY A 122 12.66 8.39 -0.12
CA GLY A 122 12.00 8.10 -1.40
C GLY A 122 10.53 7.68 -1.24
N ASN A 123 9.83 8.20 -0.23
CA ASN A 123 8.42 7.90 0.01
C ASN A 123 7.50 8.87 -0.76
N ASP A 124 7.70 8.93 -2.08
CA ASP A 124 7.02 9.85 -2.99
C ASP A 124 6.56 9.15 -4.28
N MET A 125 5.70 9.82 -5.04
CA MET A 125 5.07 9.25 -6.23
C MET A 125 6.04 8.95 -7.37
N ASP A 126 7.21 9.61 -7.43
CA ASP A 126 8.21 9.33 -8.46
C ASP A 126 8.92 8.01 -8.17
N HIS A 127 9.30 7.77 -6.91
CA HIS A 127 9.84 6.48 -6.48
C HIS A 127 8.79 5.36 -6.55
N TYR A 128 7.54 5.60 -6.17
CA TYR A 128 6.46 4.61 -6.28
C TYR A 128 6.22 4.18 -7.74
N ALA A 129 6.30 5.14 -8.68
CA ALA A 129 6.20 4.87 -10.10
C ALA A 129 7.41 4.11 -10.67
N ASP A 130 8.61 4.37 -10.15
CA ASP A 130 9.84 3.68 -10.58
C ASP A 130 9.94 2.26 -9.98
N ASP A 131 9.43 2.02 -8.76
CA ASP A 131 9.22 0.68 -8.19
C ASP A 131 8.32 -0.18 -9.08
N LEU A 132 7.19 0.41 -9.50
CA LEU A 132 6.22 -0.23 -10.37
C LEU A 132 6.80 -0.50 -11.78
N ALA A 133 7.66 0.40 -12.28
CA ALA A 133 8.40 0.17 -13.51
C ALA A 133 9.38 -1.01 -13.39
N ASP A 134 10.20 -1.05 -12.33
CA ASP A 134 11.13 -2.16 -12.08
C ASP A 134 10.40 -3.51 -11.95
N LEU A 135 9.21 -3.54 -11.35
CA LEU A 135 8.36 -4.72 -11.27
C LEU A 135 7.83 -5.17 -12.65
N ILE A 136 7.30 -4.22 -13.43
CA ILE A 136 6.78 -4.48 -14.77
C ILE A 136 7.89 -4.96 -15.71
N GLU A 137 9.11 -4.43 -15.58
CA GLU A 137 10.25 -4.80 -16.40
C GLU A 137 10.89 -6.14 -15.97
N GLN A 138 11.11 -6.39 -14.68
CA GLN A 138 11.72 -7.65 -14.20
C GLN A 138 10.81 -8.87 -14.37
N LEU A 139 9.49 -8.66 -14.43
CA LEU A 139 8.51 -9.71 -14.77
C LEU A 139 8.14 -9.73 -16.28
N ASP A 140 8.76 -8.86 -17.07
CA ASP A 140 8.52 -8.55 -18.49
C ASP A 140 7.03 -8.47 -18.90
N LEU A 141 6.23 -7.79 -18.07
CA LEU A 141 4.80 -7.64 -18.31
C LEU A 141 4.55 -6.68 -19.47
N LYS A 142 3.63 -7.06 -20.37
CA LYS A 142 3.29 -6.35 -21.62
C LYS A 142 1.79 -6.47 -21.89
N GLY A 143 1.22 -5.46 -22.53
CA GLY A 143 -0.23 -5.39 -22.80
C GLY A 143 -1.08 -5.36 -21.53
N ILE A 144 -0.57 -4.78 -20.44
CA ILE A 144 -1.20 -4.90 -19.12
C ILE A 144 -2.46 -4.03 -18.99
N PHE A 145 -3.46 -4.53 -18.28
CA PHE A 145 -4.46 -3.66 -17.63
C PHE A 145 -3.89 -3.23 -16.28
N LEU A 146 -3.58 -1.93 -16.14
CA LEU A 146 -2.95 -1.38 -14.95
C LEU A 146 -3.99 -0.60 -14.13
N ALA A 147 -4.40 -1.12 -12.98
CA ALA A 147 -5.52 -0.58 -12.19
C ALA A 147 -5.13 -0.29 -10.72
N GLY A 148 -5.56 0.87 -10.21
CA GLY A 148 -5.10 1.40 -8.92
C GLY A 148 -6.22 1.90 -8.04
N PHE A 149 -6.15 1.53 -6.75
CA PHE A 149 -7.09 1.99 -5.73
C PHE A 149 -6.49 3.16 -4.95
N SER A 150 -7.25 4.26 -4.80
CA SER A 150 -6.87 5.40 -3.97
C SER A 150 -5.47 5.94 -4.33
N THR A 151 -4.51 5.92 -3.40
CA THR A 151 -3.09 6.22 -3.61
C THR A 151 -2.48 5.48 -4.81
N GLY A 152 -2.86 4.22 -5.05
CA GLY A 152 -2.37 3.41 -6.17
C GLY A 152 -2.84 3.90 -7.54
N GLY A 153 -3.95 4.63 -7.61
CA GLY A 153 -4.33 5.35 -8.84
C GLY A 153 -3.44 6.56 -9.12
N GLY A 154 -2.89 7.20 -8.07
CA GLY A 154 -1.86 8.24 -8.18
C GLY A 154 -0.52 7.68 -8.66
N GLU A 155 -0.09 6.54 -8.10
CA GLU A 155 1.10 5.83 -8.55
C GLU A 155 1.00 5.44 -10.04
N ILE A 156 -0.15 4.94 -10.48
CA ILE A 156 -0.39 4.58 -11.90
C ILE A 156 -0.41 5.82 -12.80
N ALA A 157 -0.99 6.93 -12.34
CA ALA A 157 -0.91 8.19 -13.07
C ALA A 157 0.55 8.65 -13.22
N ARG A 158 1.35 8.62 -12.15
CA ARG A 158 2.77 9.00 -12.21
C ARG A 158 3.62 7.99 -13.00
N TYR A 159 3.28 6.69 -12.99
CA TYR A 159 3.91 5.67 -13.82
C TYR A 159 3.70 5.97 -15.32
N ILE A 160 2.46 6.14 -15.77
CA ILE A 160 2.15 6.56 -17.15
C ILE A 160 2.80 7.91 -17.45
N GLY A 161 2.83 8.81 -16.46
CA GLY A 161 3.45 10.12 -16.56
C GLY A 161 4.97 10.14 -16.77
N ARG A 162 5.69 9.10 -16.34
CA ARG A 162 7.16 8.97 -16.42
C ARG A 162 7.62 7.98 -17.50
N HIS A 163 6.95 6.83 -17.56
CA HIS A 163 7.35 5.66 -18.36
C HIS A 163 6.45 5.43 -19.58
N GLY A 164 5.35 6.18 -19.70
CA GLY A 164 4.40 6.07 -20.79
C GLY A 164 3.59 4.78 -20.76
N THR A 165 3.00 4.46 -21.90
CA THR A 165 2.01 3.37 -22.07
C THR A 165 2.53 2.21 -22.91
N SER A 166 3.81 2.18 -23.29
CA SER A 166 4.40 1.15 -24.18
C SER A 166 4.20 -0.31 -23.73
N ARG A 167 3.99 -0.54 -22.44
CA ARG A 167 3.64 -1.86 -21.85
C ARG A 167 2.18 -1.98 -21.39
N VAL A 168 1.41 -0.89 -21.42
CA VAL A 168 0.03 -0.78 -20.90
C VAL A 168 -0.97 -0.84 -22.06
N ALA A 169 -1.97 -1.71 -21.96
CA ALA A 169 -3.10 -1.75 -22.90
C ALA A 169 -4.30 -0.93 -22.40
N LYS A 170 -4.51 -0.88 -21.08
CA LYS A 170 -5.66 -0.21 -20.43
C LYS A 170 -5.26 0.33 -19.06
N ALA A 171 -5.91 1.41 -18.60
CA ALA A 171 -5.70 1.97 -17.27
C ALA A 171 -7.00 1.94 -16.41
N GLY A 172 -6.85 1.88 -15.09
CA GLY A 172 -7.97 1.85 -14.13
C GLY A 172 -7.72 2.73 -12.91
N LEU A 173 -8.65 3.64 -12.60
CA LEU A 173 -8.58 4.55 -11.46
C LEU A 173 -9.80 4.34 -10.53
N ILE A 174 -9.60 3.67 -9.40
CA ILE A 174 -10.66 3.22 -8.49
C ILE A 174 -10.57 4.05 -7.19
N SER A 175 -11.58 4.88 -6.91
CA SER A 175 -11.59 5.86 -5.81
C SER A 175 -10.30 6.70 -5.72
N ALA A 176 -9.68 7.00 -6.87
CA ALA A 176 -8.27 7.39 -6.97
C ALA A 176 -7.99 8.85 -6.60
N VAL A 177 -6.80 9.14 -6.07
CA VAL A 177 -6.38 10.49 -5.65
C VAL A 177 -6.14 11.57 -6.74
N PRO A 178 -5.84 11.24 -8.02
CA PRO A 178 -5.67 12.26 -9.07
C PRO A 178 -6.94 13.07 -9.39
N PRO A 179 -6.83 14.35 -9.80
CA PRO A 179 -5.59 15.05 -10.18
C PRO A 179 -4.80 15.65 -9.02
N LEU A 180 -5.46 16.09 -7.95
CA LEU A 180 -4.84 16.67 -6.75
C LEU A 180 -5.85 16.70 -5.60
N MET A 181 -5.48 16.23 -4.41
CA MET A 181 -6.39 16.30 -3.25
C MET A 181 -6.31 17.63 -2.49
N VAL A 182 -5.10 18.18 -2.28
CA VAL A 182 -4.91 19.38 -1.47
C VAL A 182 -5.44 20.63 -2.19
N LYS A 183 -6.03 21.54 -1.40
CA LYS A 183 -6.49 22.84 -1.86
C LYS A 183 -5.33 23.73 -2.27
N THR A 184 -5.41 24.29 -3.47
CA THR A 184 -4.50 25.32 -3.99
C THR A 184 -5.29 26.34 -4.82
N ASP A 185 -4.65 27.43 -5.26
CA ASP A 185 -5.29 28.39 -6.17
C ASP A 185 -5.71 27.75 -7.51
N LYS A 186 -5.04 26.68 -7.92
CA LYS A 186 -5.38 25.86 -9.10
C LYS A 186 -6.40 24.76 -8.81
N ASN A 187 -6.54 24.38 -7.53
CA ASN A 187 -7.48 23.37 -7.06
C ASN A 187 -8.33 23.92 -5.89
N PRO A 188 -9.23 24.89 -6.13
CA PRO A 188 -9.98 25.56 -5.07
C PRO A 188 -11.02 24.64 -4.39
N GLY A 189 -11.38 23.53 -5.02
CA GLY A 189 -12.27 22.48 -4.49
C GLY A 189 -11.55 21.37 -3.71
N GLY A 190 -10.22 21.39 -3.65
CA GLY A 190 -9.45 20.44 -2.85
C GLY A 190 -9.67 20.58 -1.34
N LEU A 191 -9.22 19.59 -0.58
CA LEU A 191 -9.27 19.58 0.88
C LEU A 191 -8.20 20.53 1.46
N PRO A 192 -8.54 21.35 2.47
CA PRO A 192 -7.58 22.15 3.24
C PRO A 192 -6.39 21.33 3.78
N LYS A 193 -5.19 21.94 3.83
CA LYS A 193 -3.94 21.25 4.19
C LYS A 193 -3.92 20.73 5.63
N ASP A 194 -4.59 21.43 6.54
CA ASP A 194 -4.74 21.06 7.95
C ASP A 194 -5.44 19.70 8.16
N VAL A 195 -6.24 19.23 7.20
CA VAL A 195 -6.78 17.86 7.18
C VAL A 195 -5.64 16.83 7.10
N PHE A 196 -4.66 17.04 6.21
CA PHE A 196 -3.53 16.12 6.02
C PHE A 196 -2.48 16.28 7.13
N ASP A 197 -2.27 17.51 7.62
CA ASP A 197 -1.41 17.76 8.78
C ASP A 197 -2.01 17.12 10.05
N GLY A 198 -3.33 17.08 10.17
CA GLY A 198 -4.06 16.34 11.20
C GLY A 198 -3.86 14.82 11.10
N LEU A 199 -3.87 14.24 9.90
CA LEU A 199 -3.53 12.82 9.70
C LEU A 199 -2.08 12.52 10.08
N GLN A 200 -1.13 13.39 9.74
CA GLN A 200 0.27 13.25 10.14
C GLN A 200 0.44 13.35 11.66
N ALA A 201 -0.20 14.33 12.31
CA ALA A 201 -0.18 14.47 13.76
C ALA A 201 -0.82 13.27 14.48
N ALA A 202 -1.94 12.74 13.96
CA ALA A 202 -2.60 11.56 14.51
C ALA A 202 -1.75 10.29 14.33
N SER A 203 -1.03 10.15 13.22
CA SER A 203 -0.09 9.04 13.01
C SER A 203 1.05 9.05 14.03
N LEU A 204 1.61 10.23 14.32
CA LEU A 204 2.66 10.41 15.34
C LEU A 204 2.14 10.18 16.76
N ALA A 205 0.88 10.53 17.05
CA ALA A 205 0.27 10.36 18.36
C ALA A 205 -0.10 8.89 18.63
N ASP A 206 -0.92 8.28 17.76
CA ASP A 206 -1.24 6.85 17.78
C ASP A 206 -1.75 6.37 16.41
N ARG A 207 -0.81 5.97 15.53
CA ARG A 207 -1.18 5.35 14.24
C ARG A 207 -2.06 4.09 14.38
N SER A 208 -1.97 3.36 15.49
CA SER A 208 -2.72 2.12 15.69
C SER A 208 -4.20 2.42 15.95
N GLN A 209 -4.50 3.46 16.73
CA GLN A 209 -5.87 3.92 16.89
C GLN A 209 -6.37 4.65 15.63
N LEU A 210 -5.55 5.50 15.00
CA LEU A 210 -5.88 6.19 13.75
C LEU A 210 -6.39 5.24 12.65
N TYR A 211 -5.71 4.12 12.43
CA TYR A 211 -6.14 3.16 11.42
C TYR A 211 -7.48 2.48 11.76
N LYS A 212 -7.80 2.30 13.05
CA LYS A 212 -9.12 1.82 13.48
C LYS A 212 -10.19 2.87 13.31
N ASP A 213 -9.90 4.14 13.61
CA ASP A 213 -10.85 5.25 13.48
C ASP A 213 -11.20 5.50 12.00
N ILE A 214 -10.21 5.45 11.10
CA ILE A 214 -10.41 5.55 9.65
C ILE A 214 -11.30 4.41 9.13
N ALA A 215 -11.02 3.16 9.52
CA ALA A 215 -11.74 1.99 9.03
C ALA A 215 -13.16 1.85 9.63
N SER A 216 -13.32 2.14 10.93
CA SER A 216 -14.60 2.07 11.63
C SER A 216 -15.52 3.26 11.34
N GLY A 217 -14.99 4.36 10.79
CA GLY A 217 -15.75 5.53 10.38
C GLY A 217 -15.81 5.72 8.85
N PRO A 218 -15.03 6.65 8.27
CA PRO A 218 -15.25 7.15 6.91
C PRO A 218 -14.88 6.18 5.79
N PHE A 219 -13.86 5.32 5.95
CA PHE A 219 -13.29 4.56 4.82
C PHE A 219 -14.29 3.57 4.19
N PHE A 220 -15.04 2.83 5.01
CA PHE A 220 -16.11 1.93 4.57
C PHE A 220 -17.52 2.53 4.73
N GLY A 221 -17.64 3.83 5.02
CA GLY A 221 -18.93 4.47 5.30
C GLY A 221 -19.63 3.96 6.56
N PHE A 222 -18.90 3.30 7.46
CA PHE A 222 -19.43 2.72 8.71
C PHE A 222 -19.91 3.76 9.73
N ASN A 223 -19.57 5.04 9.52
CA ASN A 223 -20.16 6.19 10.22
C ASN A 223 -21.53 6.66 9.67
N ARG A 224 -22.04 6.09 8.57
CA ARG A 224 -23.32 6.50 7.98
C ARG A 224 -24.54 5.91 8.73
N PRO A 225 -25.67 6.64 8.82
CA PRO A 225 -26.88 6.13 9.47
C PRO A 225 -27.35 4.80 8.84
N GLY A 226 -27.56 3.77 9.67
CA GLY A 226 -28.00 2.45 9.22
C GLY A 226 -26.91 1.56 8.62
N ALA A 227 -25.64 2.01 8.58
CA ALA A 227 -24.51 1.17 8.20
C ALA A 227 -24.36 -0.04 9.14
N LYS A 228 -23.71 -1.10 8.65
CA LYS A 228 -23.43 -2.34 9.38
C LYS A 228 -21.92 -2.59 9.42
N PRO A 229 -21.21 -2.09 10.45
CA PRO A 229 -19.76 -2.24 10.54
C PRO A 229 -19.32 -3.70 10.56
N SER A 230 -18.30 -4.03 9.78
CA SER A 230 -17.67 -5.35 9.76
C SER A 230 -16.35 -5.31 10.52
N GLN A 231 -16.29 -5.95 11.69
CA GLN A 231 -15.08 -5.98 12.50
C GLN A 231 -13.89 -6.60 11.75
N GLY A 232 -14.11 -7.63 10.93
CA GLY A 232 -13.07 -8.24 10.11
C GLY A 232 -12.50 -7.30 9.03
N MET A 233 -13.31 -6.37 8.49
CA MET A 233 -12.81 -5.34 7.57
C MET A 233 -12.01 -4.26 8.31
N ILE A 234 -12.45 -3.87 9.51
CA ILE A 234 -11.75 -2.91 10.38
C ILE A 234 -10.38 -3.46 10.80
N ASP A 235 -10.34 -4.71 11.27
CA ASP A 235 -9.12 -5.35 11.73
C ASP A 235 -8.17 -5.71 10.56
N SER A 236 -8.69 -6.04 9.37
CA SER A 236 -7.86 -6.25 8.16
C SER A 236 -7.20 -4.95 7.69
N PHE A 237 -7.95 -3.84 7.66
CA PHE A 237 -7.40 -2.51 7.34
C PHE A 237 -6.29 -2.13 8.35
N TRP A 238 -6.59 -2.26 9.64
CA TRP A 238 -5.64 -1.97 10.73
C TRP A 238 -4.39 -2.84 10.65
N LEU A 239 -4.54 -4.16 10.41
CA LEU A 239 -3.42 -5.09 10.32
C LEU A 239 -2.47 -4.75 9.16
N GLN A 240 -3.02 -4.45 7.98
CA GLN A 240 -2.22 -4.02 6.83
C GLN A 240 -1.45 -2.73 7.17
N GLY A 241 -2.13 -1.70 7.67
CA GLY A 241 -1.50 -0.44 8.10
C GLY A 241 -0.41 -0.61 9.16
N MET A 242 -0.58 -1.56 10.08
CA MET A 242 0.40 -1.82 11.14
C MET A 242 1.62 -2.62 10.69
N THR A 243 1.52 -3.42 9.62
CA THR A 243 2.68 -4.08 9.00
C THR A 243 3.57 -3.11 8.21
N ALA A 244 3.00 -2.02 7.68
CA ALA A 244 3.74 -0.97 7.00
C ALA A 244 4.69 -0.20 7.96
N GLY A 245 5.77 0.36 7.41
CA GLY A 245 6.74 1.17 8.13
C GLY A 245 6.19 2.55 8.47
N HIS A 246 6.39 3.01 9.71
CA HIS A 246 5.78 4.25 10.21
C HIS A 246 6.19 5.48 9.39
N LYS A 247 7.49 5.60 9.05
CA LYS A 247 8.02 6.70 8.22
C LYS A 247 7.37 6.69 6.84
N ASN A 248 7.25 5.51 6.24
CA ASN A 248 6.69 5.33 4.91
C ASN A 248 5.22 5.75 4.87
N THR A 249 4.40 5.29 5.82
CA THR A 249 2.99 5.70 5.90
C THR A 249 2.85 7.18 6.26
N TYR A 250 3.72 7.74 7.12
CA TYR A 250 3.71 9.16 7.48
C TYR A 250 4.03 10.09 6.29
N ASP A 251 5.09 9.78 5.54
CA ASP A 251 5.49 10.54 4.36
C ASP A 251 4.45 10.42 3.23
N SER A 252 3.89 9.22 3.06
CA SER A 252 2.94 8.93 1.98
C SER A 252 1.67 9.79 2.05
N ILE A 253 1.33 10.33 3.23
CA ILE A 253 0.26 11.34 3.38
C ILE A 253 0.54 12.58 2.52
N VAL A 254 1.80 13.04 2.45
CA VAL A 254 2.20 14.12 1.53
C VAL A 254 2.15 13.61 0.08
N ALA A 255 2.71 12.42 -0.17
CA ALA A 255 2.79 11.86 -1.52
C ALA A 255 1.41 11.69 -2.20
N PHE A 256 0.38 11.26 -1.47
CA PHE A 256 -0.97 11.11 -2.02
C PHE A 256 -1.79 12.41 -2.04
N SER A 257 -1.57 13.33 -1.09
CA SER A 257 -2.41 14.54 -0.97
C SER A 257 -1.90 15.73 -1.77
N GLN A 258 -0.58 15.89 -1.87
CA GLN A 258 0.09 17.12 -2.34
C GLN A 258 0.83 16.93 -3.67
N THR A 259 0.86 15.72 -4.24
CA THR A 259 1.31 15.49 -5.62
C THR A 259 0.22 15.92 -6.60
N ASP A 260 0.57 16.83 -7.52
CA ASP A 260 -0.27 17.18 -8.68
C ASP A 260 0.03 16.22 -9.84
N PHE A 261 -1.01 15.53 -10.30
CA PHE A 261 -0.98 14.58 -11.42
C PHE A 261 -1.57 15.17 -12.71
N THR A 262 -1.93 16.46 -12.73
CA THR A 262 -2.65 17.10 -13.86
C THR A 262 -1.93 16.95 -15.21
N GLU A 263 -0.60 17.06 -15.23
CA GLU A 263 0.20 16.86 -16.44
C GLU A 263 0.49 15.38 -16.76
N ASP A 264 0.24 14.48 -15.81
CA ASP A 264 0.39 13.03 -16.03
C ASP A 264 -0.87 12.43 -16.65
N LEU A 265 -2.04 12.83 -16.14
CA LEU A 265 -3.34 12.41 -16.67
C LEU A 265 -3.54 12.79 -18.15
N LYS A 266 -2.94 13.90 -18.61
CA LYS A 266 -2.95 14.32 -20.03
C LYS A 266 -2.11 13.44 -20.96
N LYS A 267 -1.21 12.61 -20.42
CA LYS A 267 -0.35 11.68 -21.18
C LYS A 267 -1.00 10.29 -21.36
N PHE A 268 -2.19 10.07 -20.82
CA PHE A 268 -2.93 8.83 -21.02
C PHE A 268 -3.45 8.78 -22.46
N ASP A 269 -2.94 7.84 -23.25
CA ASP A 269 -3.37 7.56 -24.63
C ASP A 269 -4.03 6.17 -24.79
N VAL A 270 -4.30 5.50 -23.66
CA VAL A 270 -4.95 4.19 -23.57
C VAL A 270 -6.38 4.30 -23.02
N PRO A 271 -7.29 3.36 -23.38
CA PRO A 271 -8.61 3.27 -22.76
C PRO A 271 -8.52 3.24 -21.23
N THR A 272 -9.29 4.10 -20.57
CA THR A 272 -9.18 4.31 -19.12
C THR A 272 -10.54 4.24 -18.44
N LEU A 273 -10.67 3.35 -17.45
CA LEU A 273 -11.84 3.26 -16.60
C LEU A 273 -11.62 4.02 -15.30
N ILE A 274 -12.59 4.84 -14.90
CA ILE A 274 -12.61 5.53 -13.61
C ILE A 274 -13.86 5.06 -12.86
N ILE A 275 -13.69 4.59 -11.62
CA ILE A 275 -14.80 4.15 -10.76
C ILE A 275 -14.70 4.90 -9.43
N HIS A 276 -15.76 5.58 -9.00
CA HIS A 276 -15.74 6.35 -7.74
C HIS A 276 -17.14 6.36 -7.09
N GLY A 277 -17.19 6.23 -5.76
CA GLY A 277 -18.42 6.47 -5.00
C GLY A 277 -18.73 7.96 -4.84
N ASP A 278 -19.99 8.37 -4.97
CA ASP A 278 -20.36 9.79 -4.74
C ASP A 278 -20.59 10.16 -3.26
N ASP A 279 -20.47 9.18 -2.34
CA ASP A 279 -20.41 9.37 -0.88
C ASP A 279 -19.01 9.09 -0.30
N ASP A 280 -17.96 9.19 -1.11
CA ASP A 280 -16.56 9.01 -0.70
C ASP A 280 -16.12 10.12 0.29
N GLN A 281 -15.85 9.70 1.53
CA GLN A 281 -15.43 10.56 2.65
C GLN A 281 -13.90 10.69 2.81
N ILE A 282 -13.10 10.04 1.97
CA ILE A 282 -11.63 10.08 1.99
C ILE A 282 -11.11 10.88 0.79
N VAL A 283 -11.65 10.62 -0.42
CA VAL A 283 -11.24 11.25 -1.67
C VAL A 283 -12.46 11.87 -2.37
N PRO A 284 -12.68 13.19 -2.24
CA PRO A 284 -13.88 13.86 -2.78
C PRO A 284 -14.00 13.75 -4.31
N ILE A 285 -15.06 13.09 -4.78
CA ILE A 285 -15.31 12.73 -6.18
C ILE A 285 -15.19 13.90 -7.19
N ASP A 286 -15.60 15.11 -6.81
CA ASP A 286 -15.56 16.30 -7.68
C ASP A 286 -14.14 16.85 -7.90
N ALA A 287 -13.27 16.75 -6.88
CA ALA A 287 -11.86 17.13 -6.97
C ALA A 287 -10.98 15.99 -7.54
N ALA A 288 -11.48 14.75 -7.50
CA ALA A 288 -10.80 13.55 -7.97
C ALA A 288 -11.37 13.04 -9.31
N ALA A 289 -12.08 11.91 -9.34
CA ALA A 289 -12.54 11.23 -10.55
C ALA A 289 -13.26 12.12 -11.59
N ARG A 290 -14.10 13.07 -11.16
CA ARG A 290 -14.80 14.01 -12.08
C ARG A 290 -13.91 15.14 -12.60
N ALA A 291 -12.74 15.35 -12.02
CA ALA A 291 -11.69 16.21 -12.57
C ALA A 291 -10.75 15.38 -13.47
N ALA A 292 -10.34 14.19 -13.04
CA ALA A 292 -9.50 13.28 -13.83
C ALA A 292 -10.16 12.88 -15.16
N GLY A 293 -11.46 12.53 -15.16
CA GLY A 293 -12.24 12.22 -16.37
C GLY A 293 -12.46 13.39 -17.33
N LYS A 294 -12.00 14.61 -17.01
CA LYS A 294 -11.95 15.78 -17.92
C LYS A 294 -10.54 16.00 -18.50
N LEU A 295 -9.52 15.35 -17.94
CA LEU A 295 -8.11 15.48 -18.33
C LEU A 295 -7.62 14.29 -19.15
N ILE A 296 -8.10 13.09 -18.85
CA ILE A 296 -7.77 11.86 -19.57
C ILE A 296 -8.62 11.74 -20.85
N PRO A 297 -8.00 11.65 -22.04
CA PRO A 297 -8.68 11.27 -23.26
C PRO A 297 -9.41 9.92 -23.12
N HIS A 298 -10.63 9.82 -23.66
CA HIS A 298 -11.41 8.58 -23.74
C HIS A 298 -11.66 7.86 -22.38
N ALA A 299 -11.73 8.61 -21.27
CA ALA A 299 -12.10 8.05 -19.97
C ALA A 299 -13.58 7.65 -19.89
N GLU A 300 -13.86 6.44 -19.42
CA GLU A 300 -15.19 6.00 -18.97
C GLU A 300 -15.31 6.26 -17.46
N LEU A 301 -16.28 7.06 -17.02
CA LEU A 301 -16.54 7.30 -15.59
C LEU A 301 -17.81 6.57 -15.13
N LYS A 302 -17.62 5.55 -14.28
CA LYS A 302 -18.71 4.90 -13.52
C LYS A 302 -18.79 5.49 -12.12
N VAL A 303 -19.91 6.13 -11.80
CA VAL A 303 -20.22 6.60 -10.44
C VAL A 303 -21.05 5.54 -9.72
N TYR A 304 -20.67 5.20 -8.49
CA TYR A 304 -21.43 4.28 -7.63
C TYR A 304 -22.26 5.09 -6.61
N PRO A 305 -23.59 5.18 -6.75
CA PRO A 305 -24.42 6.05 -5.91
C PRO A 305 -24.45 5.60 -4.44
N GLY A 306 -24.15 6.51 -3.52
CA GLY A 306 -24.11 6.25 -2.08
C GLY A 306 -22.94 5.37 -1.62
N ALA A 307 -21.96 5.10 -2.49
CA ALA A 307 -20.83 4.24 -2.16
C ALA A 307 -19.71 5.01 -1.43
N PRO A 308 -19.06 4.40 -0.42
CA PRO A 308 -17.95 5.01 0.33
C PRO A 308 -16.62 4.87 -0.43
N HIS A 309 -15.50 5.22 0.20
CA HIS A 309 -14.17 5.08 -0.41
C HIS A 309 -13.84 3.61 -0.74
N GLY A 310 -13.98 2.70 0.23
CA GLY A 310 -13.63 1.28 0.16
C GLY A 310 -14.61 0.42 -0.67
N ILE A 311 -14.81 0.76 -1.94
CA ILE A 311 -15.63 -0.01 -2.89
C ILE A 311 -15.04 -1.38 -3.27
N THR A 312 -13.73 -1.57 -3.07
CA THR A 312 -13.02 -2.87 -3.16
C THR A 312 -13.66 -3.96 -2.32
N ASP A 313 -14.26 -3.57 -1.19
CA ASP A 313 -14.92 -4.46 -0.25
C ASP A 313 -16.43 -4.26 -0.20
N THR A 314 -16.89 -3.02 0.00
CA THR A 314 -18.32 -2.73 0.19
C THR A 314 -19.16 -3.00 -1.05
N HIS A 315 -18.57 -2.88 -2.24
CA HIS A 315 -19.23 -3.04 -3.54
C HIS A 315 -18.51 -4.11 -4.38
N LYS A 316 -17.88 -5.10 -3.72
CA LYS A 316 -16.91 -6.01 -4.35
C LYS A 316 -17.46 -6.78 -5.56
N GLU A 317 -18.73 -7.18 -5.56
CA GLU A 317 -19.36 -7.86 -6.69
C GLU A 317 -19.53 -6.95 -7.92
N GLN A 318 -19.97 -5.71 -7.70
CA GLN A 318 -20.12 -4.71 -8.76
C GLN A 318 -18.77 -4.30 -9.34
N LEU A 319 -17.76 -4.07 -8.47
CA LEU A 319 -16.41 -3.73 -8.89
C LEU A 319 -15.75 -4.89 -9.65
N ASN A 320 -15.91 -6.13 -9.17
CA ASN A 320 -15.39 -7.32 -9.84
C ASN A 320 -15.97 -7.46 -11.26
N LYS A 321 -17.28 -7.23 -11.41
CA LYS A 321 -17.95 -7.22 -12.71
C LYS A 321 -17.40 -6.12 -13.62
N ASP A 322 -17.40 -4.87 -13.16
CA ASP A 322 -16.98 -3.72 -13.98
C ASP A 322 -15.51 -3.81 -14.42
N LEU A 323 -14.62 -4.27 -13.53
CA LEU A 323 -13.21 -4.52 -13.86
C LEU A 323 -13.05 -5.68 -14.85
N LEU A 324 -13.85 -6.75 -14.73
CA LEU A 324 -13.78 -7.90 -15.64
C LEU A 324 -14.30 -7.58 -17.04
N GLU A 325 -15.41 -6.84 -17.14
CA GLU A 325 -15.97 -6.38 -18.42
C GLU A 325 -14.98 -5.45 -19.13
N PHE A 326 -14.41 -4.48 -18.42
CA PHE A 326 -13.42 -3.57 -18.98
C PHE A 326 -12.06 -4.23 -19.27
N ALA A 327 -11.65 -5.25 -18.51
CA ALA A 327 -10.45 -6.02 -18.84
C ALA A 327 -10.61 -6.77 -20.18
N ARG A 328 -11.82 -7.28 -20.47
CA ARG A 328 -12.14 -8.09 -21.68
C ARG A 328 -12.49 -7.31 -22.96
N SER A 329 -12.70 -5.99 -22.88
CA SER A 329 -13.11 -5.13 -24.01
C SER A 329 -12.09 -4.95 -25.15
#